data_AF-A0A956ILI8-F1
#
_entry.id   AF-A0A956ILI8-F1
#
_cell.length_a   1.000
_cell.length_b   1.000
_cell.length_c   1.000
_cell.angle_alpha   90.00
_cell.angle_beta   90.00
_cell.angle_gamma   90.00
#
_symmetry.space_group_name_H-M   'P 1'
#
loop_
_entity.id
_entity.type
_entity.pdbx_description
1 polymer ?
#
loop_
_entity_poly.entity_id
_entity_poly.type
_entity_poly.pdbx_seq_one_letter_code
_entity_poly.pdbx_strand_id
1 'polypeptide(L)' 'PVILLSGHHKQHLVDLARDAGATGVLQKPVRSEELFQAIAEVRGADEGSSDTREVTLPVGLG' A
#
# COMPACT_ATOMS: atom_id res chain seq x y z
N PRO A 1 -4.93 -4.91 1.81
CA PRO A 1 -4.37 -3.62 2.30
C PRO A 1 -4.99 -3.16 3.63
N VAL A 2 -4.16 -2.83 4.63
CA VAL A 2 -4.59 -2.37 5.97
C VAL A 2 -3.92 -1.03 6.29
N ILE A 3 -4.68 -0.02 6.70
CA ILE A 3 -4.17 1.30 7.11
C ILE A 3 -4.47 1.51 8.60
N LEU A 4 -3.43 1.67 9.41
CA LEU A 4 -3.57 1.98 10.85
C LEU A 4 -3.87 3.46 11.06
N LEU A 5 -4.83 3.77 11.93
CA LEU A 5 -5.07 5.13 12.44
C LEU A 5 -4.66 5.24 13.91
N SER A 6 -3.50 5.85 14.18
CA SER A 6 -2.91 6.00 15.53
C SER A 6 -3.04 7.43 16.06
N GLY A 7 -2.92 7.66 17.38
CA GLY A 7 -2.84 9.02 17.95
C GLY A 7 -1.40 9.46 18.23
N HIS A 8 -1.18 10.75 18.51
CA HIS A 8 0.13 11.42 18.64
C HIS A 8 1.19 10.79 19.57
N HIS A 9 0.86 9.80 20.41
CA HIS A 9 1.74 9.32 21.48
C HIS A 9 2.02 7.82 21.47
N LYS A 10 1.84 7.13 20.34
CA LYS A 10 2.04 5.66 20.28
C LYS A 10 2.91 5.21 19.11
N GLN A 11 4.14 5.74 19.03
CA GLN A 11 5.14 5.34 18.04
C GLN A 11 5.37 3.81 18.03
N HIS A 12 5.46 3.20 19.21
CA HIS A 12 5.57 1.74 19.34
C HIS A 12 4.43 0.94 18.67
N LEU A 13 3.22 1.49 18.57
CA LEU A 13 2.11 0.82 17.87
C LEU A 13 2.20 0.99 16.35
N VAL A 14 2.79 2.09 15.90
CA VAL A 14 3.09 2.32 14.48
C VAL A 14 4.12 1.30 14.02
N ASP A 15 5.18 1.11 14.80
CA ASP A 15 6.23 0.14 14.51
C ASP A 15 5.69 -1.29 14.52
N LEU A 16 4.93 -1.67 15.57
CA LEU A 16 4.26 -2.97 15.64
C LEU A 16 3.33 -3.21 14.44
N ALA A 17 2.58 -2.21 14.01
CA ALA A 17 1.68 -2.35 12.88
C ALA A 17 2.43 -2.52 11.56
N ARG A 18 3.56 -1.83 11.38
CA ARG A 18 4.43 -2.04 10.22
C ARG A 18 5.01 -3.44 10.20
N ASP A 19 5.52 -3.91 11.35
CA ASP A 19 6.06 -5.27 11.49
C ASP A 19 4.99 -6.34 11.23
N ALA A 20 3.73 -6.05 11.57
CA ALA A 20 2.58 -6.90 11.28
C ALA A 20 2.07 -6.83 9.82
N GLY A 21 2.70 -6.01 8.96
CA GLY A 21 2.36 -5.88 7.55
C GLY A 21 1.29 -4.83 7.22
N ALA A 22 1.08 -3.82 8.08
CA ALA A 22 0.22 -2.69 7.75
C ALA A 22 0.77 -1.96 6.50
N THR A 23 -0.11 -1.76 5.53
CA THR A 23 0.20 -1.13 4.25
C THR A 23 0.33 0.38 4.37
N GLY A 24 -0.27 0.99 5.39
CA GLY A 24 -0.16 2.42 5.67
C GLY A 24 -0.41 2.76 7.13
N VAL A 25 0.03 3.95 7.54
CA VAL A 25 -0.21 4.47 8.90
C VAL A 25 -0.53 5.96 8.82
N LEU A 26 -1.62 6.37 9.46
CA LEU A 26 -2.06 7.75 9.61
C LEU A 26 -2.11 8.14 11.10
N GLN A 27 -1.79 9.39 11.39
CA GLN A 27 -1.83 9.94 12.75
C GLN A 27 -3.03 10.88 12.94
N LYS A 28 -3.80 10.65 13.99
CA LYS A 28 -4.92 11.48 14.42
C LYS A 28 -4.40 12.76 15.09
N PRO A 29 -5.06 13.92 14.87
CA PRO A 29 -6.24 14.08 14.02
C PRO A 29 -5.87 13.97 12.53
N VAL A 30 -6.70 13.26 11.76
CA VAL A 30 -6.50 13.05 10.33
C VAL A 30 -7.49 13.92 9.57
N ARG A 31 -7.02 14.64 8.55
CA ARG A 31 -7.89 15.36 7.62
C ARG A 31 -8.39 14.43 6.52
N SER A 32 -9.54 14.75 5.94
CA SER A 32 -10.16 13.92 4.91
C SER A 32 -9.25 13.72 3.70
N GLU A 33 -8.51 14.76 3.29
CA GLU A 33 -7.58 14.73 2.17
C GLU A 33 -6.45 13.71 2.41
N GLU A 34 -5.88 13.69 3.61
CA GLU A 34 -4.81 12.77 4.01
C GLU A 34 -5.29 11.31 4.00
N LEU A 35 -6.54 11.08 4.43
CA LEU A 35 -7.17 9.76 4.39
C LEU A 35 -7.40 9.29 2.95
N PHE A 36 -7.95 10.14 2.09
CA PHE A 36 -8.20 9.79 0.69
C PHE A 36 -6.90 9.53 -0.06
N GLN A 37 -5.86 10.31 0.20
CA GLN A 37 -4.54 10.09 -0.38
C GLN A 37 -3.97 8.73 0.04
N ALA A 38 -4.00 8.38 1.33
CA ALA A 38 -3.51 7.09 1.80
C ALA A 38 -4.29 5.91 1.20
N ILE A 39 -5.60 6.03 1.02
CA ILE A 39 -6.41 5.02 0.34
C ILE A 39 -6.00 4.88 -1.14
N ALA A 40 -5.79 5.99 -1.84
CA ALA A 40 -5.39 5.99 -3.24
C ALA A 40 -4.00 5.36 -3.45
N GLU A 41 -3.02 5.71 -2.61
CA GLU A 41 -1.66 5.14 -2.64
C GLU A 41 -1.69 3.63 -2.43
N VAL A 42 -2.47 3.18 -1.46
CA VAL A 42 -2.58 1.76 -1.12
C VAL A 42 -3.34 0.96 -2.19
N ARG A 43 -4.30 1.55 -2.90
CA ARG A 43 -4.95 0.89 -4.05
C ARG A 43 -4.06 0.87 -5.29
N GLY A 44 -3.35 1.97 -5.58
CA GLY A 44 -2.46 2.05 -6.74
C GLY A 44 -1.24 1.13 -6.64
N ALA A 45 -0.75 0.87 -5.42
CA ALA A 45 0.30 -0.11 -5.19
C ALA A 45 -0.12 -1.56 -5.51
N ASP A 46 -1.41 -1.89 -5.37
CA ASP A 46 -1.96 -3.22 -5.68
C ASP A 46 -2.11 -3.44 -7.21
N GLU A 47 -2.48 -2.39 -7.94
CA GLU A 47 -2.63 -2.44 -9.41
C GLU A 47 -1.28 -2.45 -10.15
N GLY A 48 -0.21 -1.97 -9.53
CA GLY A 48 1.15 -1.98 -10.09
C GLY A 48 1.91 -3.30 -10.00
N SER A 49 1.37 -4.32 -9.32
CA SER A 49 2.04 -5.62 -9.13
C SER A 49 1.57 -6.72 -10.10
N SER A 50 0.90 -6.36 -11.20
CA SER A 50 0.54 -7.27 -12.31
C SER A 50 1.43 -7.11 -13.55
N ASP A 51 2.65 -6.61 -13.41
CA ASP A 51 3.61 -6.46 -14.51
C ASP A 51 4.64 -7.61 -14.50
N THR A 52 4.17 -8.84 -14.76
CA THR A 52 5.03 -9.86 -15.39
C THR A 52 4.67 -9.90 -16.86
N ARG A 53 5.33 -9.03 -17.62
CA ARG A 53 5.49 -9.17 -19.07
C ARG A 53 6.19 -10.48 -19.37
N GLU A 54 5.42 -11.53 -19.64
CA GLU A 54 5.90 -12.66 -20.43
C GLU A 54 5.29 -12.54 -21.84
N VAL A 55 5.91 -11.71 -22.68
CA VAL A 55 5.72 -11.78 -24.13
C VAL A 55 6.93 -12.51 -24.68
N THR A 56 6.89 -13.83 -24.68
CA THR A 56 7.80 -14.67 -25.46
C THR A 56 7.08 -15.04 -26.75
N LEU A 57 7.40 -14.35 -27.84
CA LEU A 57 7.05 -14.78 -29.20
C LEU A 57 8.30 -15.40 -29.84
N PRO A 58 8.40 -16.74 -29.97
CA PRO A 58 9.24 -17.34 -30.98
C PRO A 58 8.42 -17.54 -32.26
N VAL A 59 8.78 -16.76 -33.27
CA VAL A 59 8.55 -17.02 -34.69
C VAL A 59 8.97 -18.46 -35.07
N GLY A 60 8.16 -19.18 -35.85
CA GLY A 60 8.58 -20.47 -36.43
C GLY A 60 7.49 -21.21 -37.19
N LEU A 61 7.64 -21.26 -38.52
CA LEU A 61 6.84 -22.01 -39.49
C LEU A 61 6.89 -23.53 -39.28
N GLY A 62 5.77 -24.22 -39.58
CA GLY A 62 5.67 -25.67 -39.72
C GLY A 62 4.30 -26.09 -40.22
#